data_AF-A0A520BB40-F1
#
_entry.id   AF-A0A520BB40-F1
#
_cell.length_a   1.000
_cell.length_b   1.000
_cell.length_c   1.000
_cell.angle_alpha   90.00
_cell.angle_beta   90.00
_cell.angle_gamma   90.00
#
_symmetry.space_group_name_H-M   'P 1'
#
loop_
_entity.id
_entity.type
_entity.pdbx_description
1 polymer ?
#
loop_
_entity_poly.entity_id
_entity_poly.type
_entity_poly.pdbx_seq_one_letter_code
_entity_poly.pdbx_strand_id
1 'polypeptide(L)' 'MINLTHSTPVNKLNKVKIGDEIIDEYHSQGKVVKIKKSVIDNLKEYLFHLDSRQTIYILTNAS' A
#
# COMPACT_ATOMS: atom_id res chain seq x y z
N MET A 1 -13.10 -2.30 -3.16
CA MET A 1 -12.34 -1.74 -2.03
C MET A 1 -11.48 -2.82 -1.39
N ILE A 2 -10.16 -2.64 -1.38
CA ILE A 2 -9.16 -3.56 -0.81
C ILE A 2 -8.67 -2.97 0.51
N ASN A 3 -8.71 -3.74 1.60
CA ASN A 3 -8.22 -3.30 2.90
C ASN A 3 -6.70 -3.56 3.02
N LEU A 4 -5.92 -2.51 3.25
CA LEU A 4 -4.48 -2.56 3.45
C LEU A 4 -4.14 -2.11 4.87
N THR A 5 -3.52 -2.99 5.65
CA THR A 5 -3.04 -2.70 7.00
C THR A 5 -1.55 -2.99 7.07
N HIS A 6 -0.89 -2.61 8.16
CA HIS A 6 0.51 -2.97 8.41
C HIS A 6 0.74 -4.50 8.39
N SER A 7 -0.29 -5.29 8.69
CA SER A 7 -0.23 -6.76 8.69
C SER A 7 -0.53 -7.40 7.32
N THR A 8 -0.88 -6.60 6.30
CA THR A 8 -1.25 -7.15 4.99
C THR A 8 -0.07 -7.91 4.37
N PRO A 9 -0.25 -9.21 4.03
CA PRO A 9 0.82 -10.01 3.47
C PRO A 9 1.39 -9.44 2.17
N VAL A 10 2.70 -9.60 1.98
CA VAL A 10 3.46 -9.11 0.81
C VAL A 10 2.83 -9.54 -0.53
N ASN A 11 2.30 -10.77 -0.60
CA ASN A 11 1.65 -11.26 -1.82
C ASN A 11 0.38 -10.48 -2.19
N LYS A 12 -0.36 -9.95 -1.21
CA LYS A 12 -1.53 -9.08 -1.43
C LYS A 12 -1.08 -7.66 -1.79
N LEU A 13 -0.07 -7.12 -1.09
CA LEU A 13 0.52 -5.82 -1.43
C LEU A 13 1.02 -5.78 -2.88
N ASN A 14 1.60 -6.87 -3.37
CA ASN A 14 2.07 -6.97 -4.74
C ASN A 14 0.97 -7.03 -5.80
N LYS A 15 -0.25 -7.42 -5.41
CA LYS A 15 -1.40 -7.51 -6.32
C LYS A 15 -2.14 -6.19 -6.50
N VAL A 16 -1.89 -5.19 -5.65
CA VAL A 16 -2.49 -3.85 -5.77
C VAL A 16 -2.01 -3.19 -7.07
N LYS A 17 -2.95 -2.61 -7.80
CA LYS A 17 -2.72 -1.95 -9.09
C LYS A 17 -3.21 -0.50 -9.06
N ILE A 18 -2.70 0.30 -9.98
CA ILE A 18 -3.26 1.62 -10.26
C ILE A 18 -4.73 1.44 -10.67
N GLY A 19 -5.59 2.23 -10.07
CA GLY A 19 -7.03 2.19 -10.27
C GLY A 19 -7.81 1.40 -9.22
N ASP A 20 -7.14 0.61 -8.38
CA ASP A 20 -7.81 -0.06 -7.26
C ASP A 20 -8.26 0.95 -6.21
N GLU A 21 -9.46 0.76 -5.66
CA GLU A 21 -9.91 1.47 -4.46
C GLU A 21 -9.38 0.74 -3.22
N ILE A 22 -8.62 1.45 -2.37
CA ILE A 22 -8.02 0.90 -1.16
C ILE A 22 -8.43 1.74 0.07
N ILE A 23 -8.42 1.10 1.24
CA ILE A 23 -8.65 1.72 2.55
C ILE A 23 -7.65 1.16 3.57
N ASP A 24 -7.19 1.96 4.52
CA ASP A 24 -6.39 1.51 5.66
C ASP A 24 -7.16 1.50 7.00
N GLU A 25 -6.49 1.05 8.07
CA GLU A 25 -7.06 0.98 9.42
C GLU A 25 -7.34 2.36 10.05
N TYR A 26 -6.78 3.44 9.49
CA TYR A 26 -6.97 4.82 9.91
C TYR A 26 -8.00 5.56 9.05
N HIS A 27 -8.79 4.82 8.25
CA HIS A 27 -9.79 5.35 7.31
C HIS A 27 -9.22 6.26 6.21
N SER A 28 -7.92 6.18 5.91
CA SER A 28 -7.37 6.73 4.67
C SER A 28 -7.89 5.88 3.52
N GLN A 29 -8.59 6.49 2.57
CA GLN A 29 -9.24 5.78 1.48
C GLN A 29 -9.17 6.55 0.18
N GLY A 30 -9.20 5.83 -0.93
CA GLY A 30 -9.20 6.41 -2.25
C GLY A 30 -8.74 5.44 -3.32
N LYS A 31 -8.70 5.95 -4.55
CA LYS A 31 -8.23 5.21 -5.72
C LYS A 31 -6.71 5.36 -5.85
N VAL A 32 -6.02 4.25 -6.04
CA VAL A 32 -4.56 4.24 -6.24
C VAL A 32 -4.21 4.92 -7.56
N VAL A 33 -3.48 6.03 -7.51
CA VAL A 33 -3.00 6.76 -8.69
C VAL A 33 -1.53 6.53 -8.97
N LYS A 34 -0.75 6.12 -7.97
CA LYS A 34 0.67 5.82 -8.10
C LYS A 34 1.12 4.84 -7.04
N ILE A 35 1.99 3.91 -7.44
CA ILE A 35 2.61 2.93 -6.54
C ILE A 35 4.12 3.11 -6.62
N LYS A 36 4.80 3.25 -5.48
CA LYS A 36 6.25 3.09 -5.38
C LYS A 36 6.56 1.87 -4.52
N LYS A 37 7.56 1.11 -4.94
CA LYS A 37 8.08 -0.05 -4.22
C LYS A 37 9.59 0.11 -4.12
N SER A 38 10.15 -0.09 -2.94
CA SER A 38 11.60 -0.04 -2.72
C SER A 38 12.02 -1.09 -1.71
N VAL A 39 13.34 -1.26 -1.55
CA VAL A 39 13.92 -2.10 -0.50
C VAL A 39 14.84 -1.23 0.35
N ILE A 40 14.60 -1.19 1.65
CA ILE A 40 15.37 -0.38 2.62
C ILE A 40 15.75 -1.31 3.77
N ASP A 41 17.05 -1.47 4.05
CA ASP A 41 17.55 -2.31 5.15
C ASP A 41 16.96 -3.74 5.18
N ASN A 42 16.88 -4.40 4.02
CA ASN A 42 16.22 -5.70 3.80
C ASN A 42 14.70 -5.75 4.02
N LEU A 43 14.05 -4.61 4.23
CA LEU A 43 12.61 -4.46 4.31
C LEU A 43 12.02 -4.06 2.96
N LYS A 44 10.80 -4.53 2.67
CA LYS A 44 10.04 -4.12 1.49
C LYS A 44 9.19 -2.91 1.85
N GLU A 45 9.41 -1.82 1.14
CA GLU A 45 8.64 -0.58 1.26
C GLU A 45 7.58 -0.51 0.15
N TYR A 46 6.37 -0.12 0.54
CA TYR A 46 5.25 0.16 -0.36
C TYR A 46 4.66 1.54 -0.04
N LEU A 47 4.55 2.37 -1.06
CA LEU A 47 3.85 3.65 -1.01
C LEU A 47 2.72 3.65 -2.04
N PHE A 48 1.50 3.75 -1.56
CA PHE A 48 0.30 3.90 -2.39
C PHE A 48 -0.20 5.33 -2.29
N HIS A 49 -0.01 6.11 -3.35
CA HIS A 49 -0.58 7.45 -3.43
C HIS A 49 -2.02 7.36 -3.95
N LEU A 50 -2.91 8.09 -3.28
CA LEU A 50 -4.34 8.09 -3.56
C LEU A 50 -4.76 9.38 -4.28
N ASP A 51 -5.85 9.29 -5.04
CA ASP A 51 -6.52 10.44 -5.64
C ASP A 51 -7.03 11.45 -4.59
N SER A 52 -7.35 10.97 -3.39
CA SER A 52 -7.71 11.76 -2.20
C SER A 52 -6.57 12.60 -1.62
N ARG A 53 -5.40 12.64 -2.29
CA ARG A 53 -4.15 13.26 -1.80
C ARG A 53 -3.57 12.63 -0.54
N GLN A 54 -4.11 11.50 -0.11
CA GLN A 54 -3.55 10.68 0.97
C GLN A 54 -2.48 9.74 0.42
N THR A 55 -1.64 9.22 1.32
CA THR A 55 -0.63 8.20 0.98
C THR A 55 -0.66 7.12 2.05
N ILE A 56 -0.83 5.87 1.63
CA ILE A 56 -0.70 4.71 2.51
C ILE A 56 0.73 4.19 2.39
N TYR A 57 1.42 4.14 3.53
CA TYR A 57 2.79 3.67 3.67
C TYR A 57 2.80 2.33 4.40
N ILE A 58 3.45 1.32 3.81
CA ILE A 58 3.61 0.01 4.42
C ILE A 58 5.08 -0.40 4.30
N LEU A 59 5.70 -0.66 5.43
CA LEU A 59 7.03 -1.24 5.54
C LEU A 59 6.88 -2.64 6.14
N THR A 60 7.36 -3.67 5.43
CA THR A 60 7.18 -5.06 5.85
C THR A 60 8.44 -5.89 5.62
N ASN A 61 8.66 -6.87 6.51
CA ASN A 61 9.69 -7.88 6.30
C ASN A 61 9.31 -8.75 5.09
N ALA A 62 10.32 -9.22 4.36
CA ALA A 62 10.15 -9.97 3.11
C ALA A 62 9.69 -11.43 3.28
N SER A 63 9.36 -11.85 4.50
CA SER A 63 9.10 -13.25 4.91
C SER A 63 7.88 -13.87 4.23
#